data_AF-A0A1E3A326-F1
#
_entry.id   AF-A0A1E3A326-F1
#
_cell.length_a   1.000
_cell.length_b   1.000
_cell.length_c   1.000
_cell.angle_alpha   90.00
_cell.angle_beta   90.00
_cell.angle_gamma   90.00
#
_symmetry.space_group_name_H-M   'P 1'
#
loop_
_entity.id
_entity.type
_entity.pdbx_description
1 polymer ?
#
loop_
_entity_poly.entity_id
_entity_poly.type
_entity_poly.pdbx_seq_one_letter_code
_entity_poly.pdbx_strand_id
1 'polypeptide(L)'
;MNNLIHIRNDTAVCTSLQVAEKFHKRHDKVLRAIDGLLGGLPKNEETCEMFVSGSYIEEQNGQVYRMFYMNRDGFSLLAMGFTGKDALRWKLEYIKAFKAMESLLLERQSPHWQATRLESKTTRRMETDEIKALVEYAKTNGSKNADKYYVNFTKLANKVVGIPPDSRDAITASQLNNLILIEHIIGEIIKAGIRQGSYYKDIYQACKKQLEQFTVVAFLKAG
;
A
#
# COMPACT_ATOMS: atom_id res chain seq x y z
N MET A 1 -8.27 -11.83 5.05
CA MET A 1 -6.98 -12.54 4.86
C MET A 1 -5.99 -11.96 5.86
N ASN A 2 -5.52 -12.72 6.85
CA ASN A 2 -4.49 -12.23 7.79
C ASN A 2 -3.15 -12.19 7.04
N ASN A 3 -2.69 -10.98 6.72
CA ASN A 3 -1.38 -10.77 6.09
C ASN A 3 -0.29 -11.18 7.09
N LEU A 4 0.58 -12.12 6.73
CA LEU A 4 1.60 -12.67 7.65
C LEU A 4 2.73 -11.68 7.94
N ILE A 5 3.01 -10.78 6.98
CA ILE A 5 4.12 -9.83 6.98
C ILE A 5 3.57 -8.42 6.73
N HIS A 6 4.14 -7.44 7.40
CA HIS A 6 3.84 -6.01 7.29
C HIS A 6 5.11 -5.23 7.00
N ILE A 7 5.01 -4.06 6.38
CA ILE A 7 6.15 -3.15 6.22
C ILE A 7 6.18 -2.19 7.41
N ARG A 8 7.33 -2.08 8.06
CA ARG A 8 7.61 -1.08 9.10
C ARG A 8 8.98 -0.48 8.84
N ASN A 9 9.06 0.85 8.69
CA ASN A 9 10.30 1.57 8.40
C ASN A 9 11.09 0.94 7.24
N ASP A 10 10.41 0.66 6.13
CA ASP A 10 10.98 0.00 4.95
C ASP A 10 11.56 -1.40 5.17
N THR A 11 11.21 -2.05 6.28
CA THR A 11 11.58 -3.43 6.59
C THR A 11 10.34 -4.32 6.65
N ALA A 12 10.42 -5.48 6.00
CA ALA A 12 9.41 -6.52 6.10
C ALA A 12 9.49 -7.19 7.49
N VAL A 13 8.40 -7.12 8.26
CA VAL A 13 8.33 -7.64 9.63
C VAL A 13 7.08 -8.47 9.90
N CYS A 14 7.15 -9.39 10.86
CA CYS A 14 6.00 -10.06 11.46
C CYS A 14 5.94 -9.77 12.96
N THR A 15 4.77 -9.93 13.58
CA THR A 15 4.61 -9.70 15.02
C THR A 15 4.68 -10.99 15.82
N SER A 16 5.12 -10.92 17.07
CA SER A 16 5.12 -12.07 17.98
C SER A 16 3.71 -12.61 18.25
N LEU A 17 2.66 -11.79 18.09
CA LEU A 17 1.26 -12.21 18.15
C LEU A 17 0.88 -13.13 16.98
N GLN A 18 1.22 -12.73 15.76
CA GLN A 18 0.96 -13.54 14.56
C GLN A 18 1.68 -14.88 14.66
N VAL A 19 2.93 -14.85 15.12
CA VAL A 19 3.72 -16.06 15.34
C VAL A 19 3.07 -16.96 16.39
N ALA A 20 2.61 -16.40 17.52
CA ALA A 20 1.90 -17.15 18.54
C ALA A 20 0.62 -17.82 17.99
N GLU A 21 -0.18 -17.06 17.24
CA GLU A 21 -1.40 -17.53 16.60
C GLU A 21 -1.12 -18.69 15.62
N LYS A 22 -0.19 -18.51 14.68
CA LYS A 22 0.07 -19.49 13.61
C LYS A 22 0.75 -20.76 14.11
N PHE A 23 1.67 -20.64 15.05
CA PHE A 23 2.34 -21.81 15.63
C PHE A 23 1.56 -22.43 16.79
N HIS A 24 0.34 -21.96 17.06
CA HIS A 24 -0.53 -22.41 18.16
C HIS A 24 0.19 -22.43 19.51
N LYS A 25 0.93 -21.36 19.79
CA LYS A 25 1.66 -21.16 21.05
C LYS A 25 1.03 -20.01 21.83
N ARG A 26 1.08 -20.10 23.16
CA ARG A 26 0.72 -18.94 23.99
C ARG A 26 1.72 -17.82 23.77
N HIS A 27 1.23 -16.58 23.69
CA HIS A 27 2.06 -15.42 23.41
C HIS A 27 3.14 -15.18 24.47
N ASP A 28 2.85 -15.43 25.75
CA ASP A 28 3.82 -15.34 26.85
C ASP A 28 5.02 -16.29 26.66
N LYS A 29 4.80 -17.47 26.08
CA LYS A 29 5.88 -18.42 25.74
C LYS A 29 6.73 -17.94 24.57
N VAL A 30 6.11 -17.29 23.59
CA VAL A 30 6.82 -16.66 22.47
C VAL A 30 7.69 -15.50 22.97
N LEU A 31 7.14 -14.62 23.81
CA LEU A 31 7.90 -13.53 24.42
C LEU A 31 9.10 -14.04 25.22
N ARG A 32 8.91 -15.09 26.02
CA ARG A 32 10.01 -15.72 26.77
C ARG A 32 11.08 -16.30 25.86
N ALA A 33 10.70 -16.92 24.74
CA ALA A 33 11.66 -17.45 23.78
C ALA A 33 12.47 -16.31 23.13
N ILE A 34 11.82 -15.20 22.78
CA ILE A 34 12.48 -14.00 22.26
C ILE A 34 13.45 -13.41 23.31
N ASP A 35 13.03 -13.29 24.56
CA ASP A 35 13.90 -12.79 25.65
C ASP A 35 15.13 -13.68 25.85
N GLY A 36 14.97 -15.00 25.73
CA GLY A 36 16.07 -15.96 25.76
C GLY A 36 17.06 -15.79 24.61
N LEU A 37 16.55 -15.57 23.39
CA LEU A 37 17.39 -15.28 22.22
C LEU A 37 18.15 -13.96 22.39
N LEU A 38 17.47 -12.90 22.81
CA LEU A 38 18.07 -11.60 23.10
C LEU A 38 19.16 -11.67 24.18
N GLY A 39 19.01 -12.57 25.16
CA GLY A 39 20.03 -12.82 26.18
C GLY A 39 21.29 -13.52 25.66
N GLY A 40 21.18 -14.28 24.57
CA GLY A 40 22.29 -15.04 23.97
C GLY A 40 22.93 -14.41 22.72
N LEU A 41 22.27 -13.42 22.10
CA LEU A 41 22.77 -12.76 20.89
C LEU A 41 23.86 -11.72 21.23
N PRO A 42 24.93 -11.60 20.43
CA PRO A 42 25.89 -10.51 20.56
C PRO A 42 25.16 -9.18 20.32
N LYS A 43 25.40 -8.16 21.15
CA LYS A 43 24.73 -6.85 21.01
C LYS A 43 25.45 -6.00 19.97
N ASN A 44 25.13 -6.22 18.69
CA ASN A 44 25.59 -5.41 17.57
C ASN A 44 24.39 -4.86 16.80
N GLU A 45 24.65 -4.03 15.79
CA GLU A 45 23.59 -3.35 15.02
C GLU A 45 22.65 -4.37 14.35
N GLU A 46 23.21 -5.42 13.73
CA GLU A 46 22.46 -6.47 13.04
C GLU A 46 21.48 -7.22 13.96
N THR A 47 21.91 -7.60 15.17
CA THR A 47 21.03 -8.34 16.10
C THR A 47 20.00 -7.45 16.79
N CYS A 48 20.28 -6.16 16.94
CA CYS A 48 19.31 -5.19 17.47
C CYS A 48 18.13 -4.99 16.52
N GLU A 49 18.35 -5.10 15.21
CA GLU A 49 17.28 -4.96 14.21
C GLU A 49 16.40 -6.21 14.06
N MET A 50 16.88 -7.37 14.52
CA MET A 50 16.13 -8.64 14.43
C MET A 50 14.86 -8.65 15.28
N PHE A 51 14.87 -7.94 16.42
CA PHE A 51 13.77 -7.92 17.38
C PHE A 51 13.52 -6.49 17.87
N VAL A 52 12.52 -5.82 17.30
CA VAL A 52 12.13 -4.47 17.69
C VAL A 52 10.93 -4.54 18.63
N SER A 53 11.06 -3.94 19.82
CA SER A 53 9.98 -3.91 20.80
C SER A 53 8.77 -3.08 20.31
N GLY A 54 7.61 -3.44 20.83
CA GLY A 54 6.35 -2.75 20.57
C GLY A 54 5.30 -3.11 21.59
N SER A 55 4.10 -2.56 21.41
CA SER A 55 2.95 -2.83 22.27
C SER A 55 1.66 -2.89 21.46
N TYR A 56 0.65 -3.54 22.03
CA TYR A 56 -0.70 -3.60 21.50
C TYR A 56 -1.71 -3.46 22.65
N ILE A 57 -2.95 -3.07 22.32
CA ILE A 57 -4.06 -3.02 23.26
C ILE A 57 -4.86 -4.31 23.10
N GLU A 58 -5.08 -5.04 24.18
CA GLU A 58 -5.91 -6.24 24.20
C GLU A 58 -7.39 -5.87 24.21
N GLU A 59 -8.15 -6.41 23.26
CA GLU A 59 -9.55 -6.02 23.05
C GLU A 59 -10.45 -6.45 24.21
N GLN A 60 -10.09 -7.53 24.91
CA GLN A 60 -10.91 -8.10 25.99
C GLN A 60 -10.92 -7.25 27.27
N ASN A 61 -9.83 -6.56 27.57
CA ASN A 61 -9.66 -5.84 28.83
C ASN A 61 -9.14 -4.41 28.67
N GLY A 62 -8.86 -3.96 27.45
CA GLY A 62 -8.34 -2.64 27.14
C GLY A 62 -6.93 -2.37 27.65
N GLN A 63 -6.20 -3.39 28.13
CA GLN A 63 -4.86 -3.23 28.68
C GLN A 63 -3.79 -3.26 27.59
N VAL A 64 -2.68 -2.57 27.85
CA VAL A 64 -1.53 -2.52 26.96
C VAL A 64 -0.57 -3.67 27.27
N TYR A 65 -0.24 -4.47 26.27
CA TYR A 65 0.68 -5.61 26.38
C TYR A 65 1.89 -5.44 25.45
N ARG A 66 3.03 -6.00 25.86
CA ARG A 66 4.26 -6.00 25.07
C ARG A 66 4.14 -6.98 23.90
N MET A 67 4.66 -6.58 22.74
CA MET A 67 4.93 -7.47 21.62
C MET A 67 6.29 -7.15 20.98
N PHE A 68 6.71 -7.97 20.01
CA PHE A 68 7.87 -7.67 19.18
C PHE A 68 7.49 -7.70 17.71
N TYR A 69 8.17 -6.86 16.95
CA TYR A 69 8.27 -6.94 15.51
C TYR A 69 9.59 -7.61 15.16
N MET A 70 9.55 -8.56 14.24
CA MET A 70 10.70 -9.37 13.85
C MET A 70 10.88 -9.32 12.35
N ASN A 71 12.08 -8.99 11.90
CA ASN A 71 12.47 -9.13 10.51
C ASN A 71 12.64 -10.63 10.15
N ARG A 72 13.02 -10.92 8.91
CA ARG A 72 13.19 -12.31 8.43
C ARG A 72 14.14 -13.12 9.31
N ASP A 73 15.25 -12.54 9.75
CA ASP A 73 16.31 -13.25 10.46
C ASP A 73 15.91 -13.48 11.93
N GLY A 74 15.31 -12.49 12.59
CA GLY A 74 14.73 -12.64 13.92
C GLY A 74 13.61 -13.70 13.96
N PHE A 75 12.72 -13.69 12.96
CA PHE A 75 11.73 -14.74 12.81
C PHE A 75 12.38 -16.11 12.60
N SER A 76 13.41 -16.19 11.75
CA SER A 76 14.08 -17.46 11.45
C SER A 76 14.72 -18.07 12.70
N LEU A 77 15.41 -17.27 13.50
CA LEU A 77 15.99 -17.69 14.79
C LEU A 77 14.91 -18.20 15.76
N LEU A 78 13.80 -17.47 15.88
CA LEU A 78 12.69 -17.87 16.73
C LEU A 78 12.04 -19.18 16.25
N ALA A 79 11.78 -19.29 14.95
CA ALA A 79 11.08 -20.41 14.35
C ALA A 79 11.91 -21.71 14.35
N MET A 80 13.25 -21.63 14.38
CA MET A 80 14.12 -22.80 14.51
C MET A 80 13.80 -23.61 15.77
N GLY A 81 13.51 -22.96 16.89
CA GLY A 81 13.11 -23.60 18.15
C GLY A 81 11.69 -24.16 18.15
N PHE A 82 10.90 -23.91 17.10
CA PHE A 82 9.51 -24.36 17.03
C PHE A 82 9.37 -25.68 16.27
N THR A 83 8.75 -26.64 16.95
CA THR A 83 8.39 -27.97 16.45
C THR A 83 6.88 -28.16 16.46
N GLY A 84 6.38 -29.14 15.68
CA GLY A 84 4.95 -29.48 15.59
C GLY A 84 4.53 -29.91 14.18
N LYS A 85 3.35 -30.53 14.07
CA LYS A 85 2.82 -31.08 12.80
C LYS A 85 2.69 -29.99 11.71
N ASP A 86 2.24 -28.80 12.08
CA ASP A 86 2.07 -27.66 11.15
C ASP A 86 3.26 -26.69 11.13
N ALA A 87 4.30 -26.91 11.96
CA ALA A 87 5.41 -25.97 12.09
C ALA A 87 6.18 -25.81 10.77
N LEU A 88 6.36 -26.90 10.01
CA LEU A 88 7.03 -26.85 8.71
C LEU A 88 6.22 -26.05 7.69
N ARG A 89 4.90 -26.26 7.65
CA ARG A 89 4.00 -25.53 6.76
C ARG A 89 4.10 -24.02 7.02
N TRP A 90 4.00 -23.60 8.27
CA TRP A 90 4.09 -22.19 8.62
C TRP A 90 5.47 -21.60 8.31
N LYS A 91 6.56 -22.32 8.57
CA LYS A 91 7.90 -21.89 8.17
C LYS A 91 7.97 -21.58 6.67
N LEU A 92 7.44 -22.46 5.83
CA LEU A 92 7.41 -22.25 4.37
C LEU A 92 6.54 -21.05 3.95
N GLU A 93 5.37 -20.87 4.56
CA GLU A 93 4.48 -19.73 4.29
C GLU A 93 5.13 -18.39 4.67
N TYR A 94 5.78 -18.33 5.84
CA TYR A 94 6.51 -17.13 6.26
C TYR A 94 7.71 -16.85 5.34
N ILE A 95 8.47 -17.87 4.92
CA ILE A 95 9.56 -17.68 3.94
C ILE A 95 9.03 -17.07 2.65
N LYS A 96 7.92 -17.58 2.11
CA LYS A 96 7.29 -17.06 0.90
C LYS A 96 6.83 -15.62 1.09
N ALA A 97 6.20 -15.32 2.22
CA ALA A 97 5.67 -13.99 2.52
C ALA A 97 6.80 -12.95 2.71
N PHE A 98 7.89 -13.30 3.39
CA PHE A 98 9.07 -12.43 3.52
C PHE A 98 9.69 -12.14 2.16
N LYS A 99 9.92 -13.16 1.32
CA LYS A 99 10.49 -12.97 -0.03
C LYS A 99 9.63 -12.05 -0.90
N ALA A 100 8.30 -12.23 -0.86
CA ALA A 100 7.39 -11.37 -1.61
C ALA A 100 7.48 -9.90 -1.16
N MET A 101 7.58 -9.67 0.15
CA MET A 101 7.68 -8.33 0.71
C MET A 101 9.05 -7.69 0.48
N GLU A 102 10.15 -8.43 0.63
CA GLU A 102 11.51 -7.99 0.32
C GLU A 102 11.64 -7.61 -1.16
N SER A 103 11.08 -8.42 -2.08
CA SER A 103 11.05 -8.10 -3.50
C SER A 103 10.31 -6.79 -3.79
N LEU A 104 9.20 -6.54 -3.09
CA LEU A 104 8.43 -5.30 -3.21
C LEU A 104 9.23 -4.10 -2.70
N LEU A 105 9.98 -4.25 -1.60
CA LEU A 105 10.85 -3.21 -1.07
C LEU A 105 12.02 -2.89 -2.00
N LEU A 106 12.65 -3.92 -2.59
CA LEU A 106 13.70 -3.78 -3.60
C LEU A 106 13.19 -3.06 -4.85
N GLU A 107 12.00 -3.42 -5.33
CA GLU A 107 11.35 -2.72 -6.44
C GLU A 107 11.14 -1.24 -6.10
N ARG A 108 10.72 -0.93 -4.87
CA ARG A 108 10.56 0.45 -4.38
C ARG A 108 11.87 1.24 -4.26
N GLN A 109 12.99 0.57 -3.99
CA GLN A 109 14.29 1.24 -3.87
C GLN A 109 15.00 1.43 -5.23
N SER A 110 14.50 0.81 -6.30
CA SER A 110 15.06 0.98 -7.63
C SER A 110 15.02 2.46 -8.07
N PRO A 111 16.09 3.00 -8.70
CA PRO A 111 16.09 4.34 -9.29
C PRO A 111 14.91 4.57 -10.24
N HIS A 112 14.47 3.51 -10.93
CA HIS A 112 13.29 3.55 -11.78
C HIS A 112 12.03 3.89 -10.97
N TRP A 113 11.80 3.24 -9.83
CA TRP A 113 10.63 3.49 -9.00
C TRP A 113 10.66 4.89 -8.37
N GLN A 114 11.83 5.36 -7.95
CA GLN A 114 11.99 6.73 -7.44
C GLN A 114 11.65 7.78 -8.52
N ALA A 115 12.12 7.56 -9.74
CA ALA A 115 11.77 8.40 -10.89
C ALA A 115 10.26 8.35 -11.18
N THR A 116 9.64 7.17 -11.19
CA THR A 116 8.19 7.00 -11.37
C THR A 116 7.38 7.68 -10.26
N ARG A 117 7.86 7.70 -9.01
CA ARG A 117 7.18 8.43 -7.92
C ARG A 117 7.28 9.94 -8.09
N LEU A 118 8.42 10.44 -8.55
CA LEU A 118 8.57 11.87 -8.88
C LEU A 118 7.67 12.26 -10.05
N GLU A 119 7.61 11.41 -11.08
CA GLU A 119 6.69 11.56 -12.20
C GLU A 119 5.23 11.57 -11.72
N SER A 120 4.83 10.62 -10.86
CA SER A 120 3.48 10.59 -10.29
C SER A 120 3.11 11.87 -9.55
N LYS A 121 4.02 12.43 -8.73
CA LYS A 121 3.77 13.72 -8.05
C LYS A 121 3.60 14.85 -9.05
N THR A 122 4.40 14.86 -10.11
CA THR A 122 4.33 15.87 -11.18
C THR A 122 3.03 15.74 -11.97
N THR A 123 2.66 14.54 -12.40
CA THR A 123 1.41 14.25 -13.12
C THR A 123 0.19 14.61 -12.30
N ARG A 124 0.19 14.30 -10.99
CA ARG A 124 -0.92 14.67 -10.13
C ARG A 124 -1.07 16.19 -9.97
N ARG A 125 0.03 16.93 -9.90
CA ARG A 125 -0.02 18.41 -9.88
C ARG A 125 -0.63 18.93 -11.18
N MET A 126 -0.14 18.48 -12.33
CA MET A 126 -0.67 18.87 -13.64
C MET A 126 -2.17 18.55 -13.76
N GLU A 127 -2.59 17.33 -13.39
CA GLU A 127 -4.01 16.96 -13.39
C GLU A 127 -4.84 17.87 -12.48
N THR A 128 -4.33 18.21 -11.29
CA THR A 128 -5.03 19.09 -10.33
C THR A 128 -5.19 20.50 -10.89
N ASP A 129 -4.19 21.01 -11.62
CA ASP A 129 -4.28 22.29 -12.32
C ASP A 129 -5.36 22.26 -13.42
N GLU A 130 -5.47 21.16 -14.16
CA GLU A 130 -6.54 21.00 -15.16
C GLU A 130 -7.92 20.88 -14.52
N ILE A 131 -8.05 20.14 -13.42
CA ILE A 131 -9.31 20.07 -12.67
C ILE A 131 -9.69 21.47 -12.16
N LYS A 132 -8.73 22.26 -11.69
CA LYS A 132 -8.97 23.65 -11.28
C LYS A 132 -9.52 24.48 -12.46
N ALA A 133 -8.90 24.39 -13.63
CA ALA A 133 -9.39 25.06 -14.84
C ALA A 133 -10.83 24.62 -15.19
N LEU A 134 -11.15 23.33 -15.06
CA LEU A 134 -12.52 22.84 -15.26
C LEU A 134 -13.50 23.38 -14.22
N VAL A 135 -13.10 23.47 -12.95
CA VAL A 135 -13.94 24.01 -11.88
C VAL A 135 -14.29 25.46 -12.17
N GLU A 136 -13.30 26.27 -12.55
CA GLU A 136 -13.51 27.66 -12.94
C GLU A 136 -14.42 27.77 -14.17
N TYR A 137 -14.13 26.99 -15.21
CA TYR A 137 -14.96 26.91 -16.42
C TYR A 137 -16.40 26.48 -16.12
N ALA A 138 -16.61 25.50 -15.24
CA ALA A 138 -17.94 25.05 -14.86
C ALA A 138 -18.71 26.11 -14.06
N LYS A 139 -18.03 26.86 -13.17
CA LYS A 139 -18.64 27.95 -12.38
C LYS A 139 -19.11 29.09 -13.28
N THR A 140 -18.28 29.52 -14.23
CA THR A 140 -18.64 30.58 -15.20
C THR A 140 -19.80 30.14 -16.11
N ASN A 141 -19.96 28.83 -16.34
CA ASN A 141 -21.08 28.24 -17.06
C ASN A 141 -22.25 27.79 -16.14
N GLY A 142 -22.37 28.37 -14.94
CA GLY A 142 -23.55 28.24 -14.07
C GLY A 142 -23.59 27.01 -13.16
N SER A 143 -22.49 26.26 -13.03
CA SER A 143 -22.42 25.13 -12.08
C SER A 143 -22.32 25.63 -10.63
N LYS A 144 -23.28 25.21 -9.79
CA LYS A 144 -23.28 25.48 -8.34
C LYS A 144 -22.46 24.48 -7.52
N ASN A 145 -22.05 23.37 -8.12
CA ASN A 145 -21.39 22.25 -7.43
C ASN A 145 -20.05 21.87 -8.08
N ALA A 146 -19.43 22.80 -8.81
CA ALA A 146 -18.20 22.54 -9.56
C ALA A 146 -17.06 22.02 -8.66
N ASP A 147 -16.96 22.49 -7.42
CA ASP A 147 -15.90 22.06 -6.48
C ASP A 147 -15.91 20.54 -6.20
N LYS A 148 -17.02 19.84 -6.46
CA LYS A 148 -17.08 18.37 -6.36
C LYS A 148 -16.20 17.65 -7.38
N TYR A 149 -15.75 18.31 -8.45
CA TYR A 149 -14.90 17.70 -9.46
C TYR A 149 -13.58 17.15 -8.91
N TYR A 150 -12.95 17.83 -7.94
CA TYR A 150 -11.74 17.33 -7.27
C TYR A 150 -11.95 15.93 -6.68
N VAL A 151 -13.00 15.76 -5.89
CA VAL A 151 -13.31 14.48 -5.24
C VAL A 151 -13.78 13.45 -6.26
N ASN A 152 -14.57 13.86 -7.26
CA ASN A 152 -15.12 12.96 -8.27
C ASN A 152 -14.04 12.35 -9.17
N PHE A 153 -13.08 13.13 -9.66
CA PHE A 153 -11.98 12.61 -10.47
C PHE A 153 -11.03 11.73 -9.66
N THR A 154 -10.72 12.13 -8.41
CA THR A 154 -9.90 11.31 -7.52
C THR A 154 -10.53 9.94 -7.26
N LYS A 155 -11.84 9.91 -6.95
CA LYS A 155 -12.59 8.66 -6.77
C LYS A 155 -12.64 7.83 -8.05
N LEU A 156 -12.81 8.48 -9.21
CA LEU A 156 -12.82 7.80 -10.50
C LEU A 156 -11.47 7.13 -10.78
N ALA A 157 -10.36 7.86 -10.67
CA ALA A 157 -9.02 7.34 -10.88
C ALA A 157 -8.70 6.16 -9.94
N ASN A 158 -8.95 6.33 -8.63
CA ASN A 158 -8.71 5.27 -7.65
C ASN A 158 -9.55 4.01 -7.94
N LYS A 159 -10.83 4.19 -8.34
CA LYS A 159 -11.71 3.07 -8.72
C LYS A 159 -11.19 2.33 -9.94
N VAL A 160 -10.70 3.05 -10.95
CA VAL A 160 -10.18 2.47 -12.20
C VAL A 160 -8.90 1.67 -11.95
N VAL A 161 -8.03 2.14 -11.06
CA VAL A 161 -6.80 1.41 -10.65
C VAL A 161 -7.11 0.24 -9.69
N GLY A 162 -8.26 0.26 -9.03
CA GLY A 162 -8.64 -0.76 -8.04
C GLY A 162 -7.95 -0.56 -6.67
N ILE A 163 -7.75 0.70 -6.27
CA ILE A 163 -7.10 1.05 -5.00
C ILE A 163 -8.08 1.73 -4.02
N PRO A 164 -7.97 1.47 -2.71
CA PRO A 164 -8.79 2.15 -1.71
C PRO A 164 -8.47 3.65 -1.60
N PRO A 165 -9.37 4.46 -0.99
CA PRO A 165 -9.06 5.84 -0.62
C PRO A 165 -7.79 5.93 0.23
N ASP A 166 -7.05 7.04 0.10
CA ASP A 166 -5.88 7.37 0.92
C ASP A 166 -4.74 6.34 0.93
N SER A 167 -4.71 5.41 -0.03
CA SER A 167 -3.70 4.35 -0.08
C SER A 167 -2.60 4.58 -1.12
N ARG A 168 -2.51 5.78 -1.71
CA ARG A 168 -1.59 6.09 -2.82
C ARG A 168 -0.11 5.94 -2.46
N ASP A 169 0.22 5.92 -1.17
CA ASP A 169 1.58 5.67 -0.68
C ASP A 169 1.91 4.18 -0.45
N ALA A 170 0.90 3.32 -0.54
CA ALA A 170 1.00 1.87 -0.32
C ALA A 170 0.74 1.04 -1.59
N ILE A 171 0.69 1.66 -2.78
CA ILE A 171 0.40 0.96 -4.04
C ILE A 171 1.64 0.30 -4.65
N THR A 172 1.40 -0.72 -5.47
CA THR A 172 2.41 -1.43 -6.28
C THR A 172 2.92 -0.55 -7.43
N ALA A 173 4.06 -0.91 -8.04
CA ALA A 173 4.61 -0.18 -9.19
C ALA A 173 3.65 -0.21 -10.40
N SER A 174 3.00 -1.35 -10.66
CA SER A 174 1.98 -1.46 -11.72
C SER A 174 0.79 -0.54 -11.46
N GLN A 175 0.26 -0.54 -10.23
CA GLN A 175 -0.83 0.37 -9.85
C GLN A 175 -0.42 1.85 -9.97
N LEU A 176 0.82 2.18 -9.62
CA LEU A 176 1.36 3.53 -9.75
C LEU A 176 1.43 3.97 -11.22
N ASN A 177 1.97 3.12 -12.11
CA ASN A 177 2.04 3.40 -13.55
C ASN A 177 0.65 3.59 -14.16
N ASN A 178 -0.30 2.73 -13.80
CA ASN A 178 -1.67 2.86 -14.25
C ASN A 178 -2.31 4.16 -13.76
N LEU A 179 -2.07 4.53 -12.49
CA LEU A 179 -2.57 5.78 -11.93
C LEU A 179 -2.02 7.00 -12.68
N ILE A 180 -0.71 7.03 -12.98
CA ILE A 180 -0.08 8.10 -13.76
C ILE A 180 -0.77 8.26 -15.12
N LEU A 181 -0.96 7.16 -15.86
CA LEU A 181 -1.61 7.19 -17.16
C LEU A 181 -3.06 7.68 -17.09
N ILE A 182 -3.81 7.21 -16.10
CA ILE A 182 -5.21 7.60 -15.89
C ILE A 182 -5.34 9.09 -15.59
N GLU A 183 -4.50 9.61 -14.69
CA GLU A 183 -4.48 11.03 -14.32
C GLU A 183 -4.06 11.91 -15.51
N HIS A 184 -3.10 11.44 -16.32
CA HIS A 184 -2.73 12.11 -17.57
C HIS A 184 -3.88 12.15 -18.58
N ILE A 185 -4.58 11.03 -18.80
CA ILE A 185 -5.75 10.94 -19.68
C ILE A 185 -6.86 11.91 -19.23
N ILE A 186 -7.15 11.96 -17.92
CA ILE A 186 -8.12 12.89 -17.35
C ILE A 186 -7.73 14.34 -17.68
N GLY A 187 -6.47 14.72 -17.43
CA GLY A 187 -5.98 16.07 -17.71
C GLY A 187 -6.13 16.45 -19.19
N GLU A 188 -5.74 15.58 -20.12
CA GLU A 188 -5.82 15.87 -21.55
C GLU A 188 -7.27 16.00 -22.06
N ILE A 189 -8.20 15.17 -21.56
CA ILE A 189 -9.62 15.28 -21.92
C ILE A 189 -10.21 16.57 -21.37
N ILE A 190 -9.86 16.97 -20.15
CA ILE A 190 -10.29 18.23 -19.57
C ILE A 190 -9.82 19.41 -20.43
N LYS A 191 -8.52 19.46 -20.75
CA LYS A 191 -7.94 20.51 -21.61
C LYS A 191 -8.65 20.59 -22.96
N ALA A 192 -8.87 19.45 -23.61
CA ALA A 192 -9.50 19.38 -24.92
C ALA A 192 -10.97 19.83 -24.85
N GLY A 193 -11.71 19.36 -23.86
CA GLY A 193 -13.12 19.71 -23.66
C GLY A 193 -13.33 21.21 -23.40
N ILE A 194 -12.48 21.82 -22.57
CA ILE A 194 -12.52 23.27 -22.32
C ILE A 194 -12.20 24.05 -23.60
N ARG A 195 -11.14 23.67 -24.33
CA ARG A 195 -10.76 24.30 -25.60
C ARG A 195 -11.87 24.24 -26.65
N GLN A 196 -12.65 23.16 -26.65
CA GLN A 196 -13.79 22.98 -27.55
C GLN A 196 -15.06 23.69 -27.08
N GLY A 197 -15.06 24.30 -25.89
CA GLY A 197 -16.26 24.89 -25.29
C GLY A 197 -17.35 23.88 -24.96
N SER A 198 -16.97 22.62 -24.71
CA SER A 198 -17.91 21.54 -24.40
C SER A 198 -18.62 21.79 -23.07
N TYR A 199 -19.88 21.36 -22.96
CA TYR A 199 -20.60 21.44 -21.70
C TYR A 199 -19.84 20.71 -20.58
N TYR A 200 -19.61 21.37 -19.44
CA TYR A 200 -18.70 20.89 -18.39
C TYR A 200 -19.07 19.52 -17.82
N LYS A 201 -20.34 19.10 -17.86
CA LYS A 201 -20.73 17.74 -17.46
C LYS A 201 -20.34 16.69 -18.49
N ASP A 202 -20.34 17.05 -19.77
CA ASP A 202 -19.97 16.14 -20.86
C ASP A 202 -18.48 15.87 -20.85
N ILE A 203 -17.66 16.85 -20.44
CA ILE A 203 -16.22 16.66 -20.20
C ILE A 203 -15.99 15.55 -19.16
N TYR A 204 -16.73 15.57 -18.04
CA TYR A 204 -16.63 14.51 -17.03
C TYR A 204 -17.08 13.14 -17.58
N GLN A 205 -18.16 13.10 -18.36
CA GLN A 205 -18.61 11.84 -18.99
C GLN A 205 -17.61 11.33 -20.02
N ALA A 206 -16.95 12.21 -20.77
CA ALA A 206 -15.90 11.85 -21.70
C ALA A 206 -14.71 11.22 -20.97
N CYS A 207 -14.26 11.79 -19.84
CA CYS A 207 -13.24 11.16 -18.99
C CYS A 207 -13.67 9.77 -18.55
N LYS A 208 -14.89 9.63 -18.01
CA LYS A 208 -15.40 8.34 -17.55
C LYS A 208 -15.41 7.29 -18.67
N LYS A 209 -15.93 7.65 -19.85
CA LYS A 209 -15.99 6.76 -21.02
C LYS A 209 -14.59 6.34 -21.51
N GLN A 210 -13.66 7.29 -21.59
CA GLN A 210 -12.30 6.98 -22.02
C GLN A 210 -11.59 6.04 -21.04
N LEU A 211 -11.79 6.24 -19.73
CA LEU A 211 -11.22 5.36 -18.72
C LEU A 211 -11.86 3.97 -18.74
N GLU A 212 -13.16 3.85 -19.00
CA GLU A 212 -13.81 2.55 -19.22
C GLU A 212 -13.18 1.81 -20.41
N GLN A 213 -12.92 2.50 -21.53
CA GLN A 213 -12.23 1.91 -22.67
C GLN A 213 -10.78 1.51 -22.34
N PHE A 214 -10.06 2.40 -21.64
CA PHE A 214 -8.70 2.13 -21.18
C PHE A 214 -8.64 0.87 -20.30
N THR A 215 -9.60 0.66 -19.39
CA THR A 215 -9.60 -0.56 -18.55
C THR A 215 -9.71 -1.85 -19.36
N VAL A 216 -10.45 -1.83 -20.47
CA VAL A 216 -10.62 -3.00 -21.35
C VAL A 216 -9.32 -3.27 -22.10
N VAL A 217 -8.69 -2.24 -22.66
CA VAL A 217 -7.46 -2.36 -23.46
C VAL A 217 -6.24 -2.72 -22.59
N ALA A 218 -6.13 -2.10 -21.41
CA ALA A 218 -5.03 -2.33 -20.48
C ALA A 218 -5.23 -3.57 -19.58
N PHE A 219 -6.28 -4.37 -19.82
CA PHE A 219 -6.61 -5.57 -19.04
C PHE A 219 -6.66 -5.35 -17.52
N LEU A 220 -7.10 -4.16 -17.09
CA LEU A 220 -7.13 -3.78 -15.67
C LEU A 220 -8.31 -4.40 -14.89
N LYS A 221 -9.19 -5.14 -15.56
CA LYS A 221 -10.19 -5.98 -14.91
C LYS A 221 -9.66 -7.40 -14.71
N ALA A 222 -9.50 -7.79 -13.45
CA ALA A 222 -9.73 -9.17 -13.05
C ALA A 222 -11.23 -9.45 -13.16
N GLY A 223 -11.60 -10.63 -13.67
CA GLY A 223 -12.96 -11.16 -13.58
C GLY A 223 -13.40 -11.33 -12.13
#